data_AF-A0A3D3RM38-F1
#
_entry.id   AF-A0A3D3RM38-F1
#
_cell.length_a   1.000
_cell.length_b   1.000
_cell.length_c   1.000
_cell.angle_alpha   90.00
_cell.angle_beta   90.00
_cell.angle_gamma   90.00
#
_symmetry.space_group_name_H-M   'P 1'
#
loop_
_entity.id
_entity.type
_entity.pdbx_description
1 polymer ?
#
loop_
_entity_poly.entity_id
_entity_poly.type
_entity_poly.pdbx_seq_one_letter_code
_entity_poly.pdbx_strand_id
1 'polypeptide(L)'
;QYPIPTYSITKDFDWSDTENNRLLFEMTSKYGTPYFSNYINSDMKPSDVRSMCCRLRLDLRELRKKTGGFFGSGESTGSIGVVTINLPKIAYTTKSEAEFMKKLDRLMDISARSLHIKRQVITKLLEEGLYPYTKRYLGSFDNHFSTIGLVGMNEAGLNACWLKEDLTNKETQQFAIRVLNHMRERLSDYQEQYGELFNLEATPAESTTYRFAKHDRELFPNIITAGEEGETPYYTNSSHLPVGYTEDIFEALDVQDELQTLYTSGTVFHAFLGEKLPDWKAAAKLVRTIAENYRLPYYTLSPTYSICKEHGYLAGEHFTCPKCGKPAEVYSRITGYYRPVQNWNDGKTQEYQDRKLYDVQGFKKKAFQEEKVEQLGEVPTEMETPKSESPKEQIELKYLFTTKTCPNCKVAKEFLTDVDYQLIDAEEHFDLAKEYGVMQAPTLIIKRGDQIERYVNTSNIKKYAEMKEV
;
A
#
# COMPACT_ATOMS: atom_id res chain seq x y z
N GLN A 1 11.67 -23.66 1.02
CA GLN A 1 10.56 -22.71 0.88
C GLN A 1 10.81 -21.64 -0.16
N TYR A 2 12.05 -21.22 -0.39
CA TYR A 2 12.37 -20.40 -1.55
C TYR A 2 12.42 -21.24 -2.83
N PRO A 3 12.11 -20.65 -4.01
CA PRO A 3 11.60 -19.28 -4.20
C PRO A 3 10.16 -19.11 -3.68
N ILE A 4 9.74 -17.87 -3.39
CA ILE A 4 8.34 -17.56 -3.05
C ILE A 4 7.59 -17.29 -4.37
N PRO A 5 6.76 -18.22 -4.86
CA PRO A 5 6.06 -18.00 -6.11
C PRO A 5 4.92 -16.99 -5.93
N THR A 6 4.70 -16.18 -6.95
CA THR A 6 3.59 -15.23 -7.06
C THR A 6 2.90 -15.43 -8.39
N TYR A 7 1.58 -15.59 -8.37
CA TYR A 7 0.75 -15.78 -9.55
C TYR A 7 -0.16 -14.57 -9.74
N SER A 8 -0.21 -14.07 -10.97
CA SER A 8 -1.07 -12.93 -11.32
C SER A 8 -2.46 -13.42 -11.68
N ILE A 9 -3.48 -12.90 -11.02
CA ILE A 9 -4.88 -13.15 -11.32
C ILE A 9 -5.39 -11.98 -12.16
N THR A 10 -5.65 -12.23 -13.44
CA THR A 10 -6.16 -11.27 -14.41
C THR A 10 -7.63 -11.55 -14.74
N LYS A 11 -8.28 -10.64 -15.48
CA LYS A 11 -9.64 -10.86 -16.00
C LYS A 11 -9.74 -12.10 -16.90
N ASP A 12 -8.65 -12.43 -17.60
CA ASP A 12 -8.58 -13.56 -18.52
C ASP A 12 -8.03 -14.85 -17.85
N PHE A 13 -7.90 -14.87 -16.52
CA PHE A 13 -7.41 -16.05 -15.81
C PHE A 13 -8.36 -17.24 -16.06
N ASP A 14 -7.82 -18.35 -16.56
CA ASP A 14 -8.61 -19.56 -16.80
C ASP A 14 -8.93 -20.25 -15.48
N TRP A 15 -10.21 -20.26 -15.10
CA TRP A 15 -10.72 -20.94 -13.90
C TRP A 15 -11.27 -22.34 -14.18
N SER A 16 -11.12 -22.84 -15.41
CA SER A 16 -11.65 -24.15 -15.80
C SER A 16 -10.92 -25.30 -15.10
N ASP A 17 -11.55 -26.46 -15.14
CA ASP A 17 -11.05 -27.66 -14.48
C ASP A 17 -9.90 -28.32 -15.27
N THR A 18 -8.74 -27.68 -15.27
CA THR A 18 -7.50 -28.17 -15.88
C THR A 18 -6.58 -28.80 -14.85
N GLU A 19 -5.67 -29.67 -15.30
CA GLU A 19 -4.64 -30.27 -14.43
C GLU A 19 -3.78 -29.18 -13.75
N ASN A 20 -3.39 -28.13 -14.48
CA ASN A 20 -2.61 -27.03 -13.92
C ASN A 20 -3.35 -26.30 -12.80
N ASN A 21 -4.64 -26.02 -12.97
CA ASN A 21 -5.44 -25.37 -11.93
C ASN A 21 -5.62 -26.28 -10.70
N ARG A 22 -5.86 -27.58 -10.91
CA ARG A 22 -5.91 -28.55 -9.81
C ARG A 22 -4.62 -28.54 -9.00
N LEU A 23 -3.47 -28.62 -9.66
CA LEU A 23 -2.16 -28.63 -9.00
C LEU A 23 -1.86 -27.31 -8.28
N LEU A 24 -2.13 -26.16 -8.92
CA LEU A 24 -1.94 -24.83 -8.36
C LEU A 24 -2.73 -24.66 -7.06
N PHE A 25 -4.03 -24.98 -7.09
CA PHE A 25 -4.90 -24.76 -5.95
C PHE A 25 -4.80 -25.86 -4.89
N GLU A 26 -4.37 -27.07 -5.23
CA GLU A 26 -4.01 -28.11 -4.24
C GLU A 26 -2.73 -27.72 -3.47
N MET A 27 -1.75 -27.17 -4.16
CA MET A 27 -0.56 -26.61 -3.51
C MET A 27 -0.95 -25.42 -2.61
N THR A 28 -1.85 -24.56 -3.07
CA THR A 28 -2.37 -23.41 -2.33
C THR A 28 -3.12 -23.85 -1.07
N SER A 29 -4.04 -24.81 -1.19
CA SER A 29 -4.84 -25.31 -0.07
C SER A 29 -3.96 -25.93 1.01
N LYS A 30 -2.92 -26.68 0.60
CA LYS A 30 -2.07 -27.46 1.49
C LYS A 30 -0.93 -26.66 2.14
N TYR A 31 -0.27 -25.80 1.37
CA TYR A 31 0.96 -25.13 1.80
C TYR A 31 0.86 -23.60 1.81
N GLY A 32 -0.28 -23.03 1.43
CA GLY A 32 -0.48 -21.59 1.36
C GLY A 32 0.40 -20.88 0.34
N THR A 33 0.85 -21.60 -0.69
CA THR A 33 1.68 -21.07 -1.77
C THR A 33 0.96 -21.33 -3.09
N PRO A 34 0.88 -20.36 -4.01
CA PRO A 34 1.67 -19.13 -4.09
C PRO A 34 1.02 -17.91 -3.40
N TYR A 35 1.67 -16.76 -3.55
CA TYR A 35 1.02 -15.46 -3.44
C TYR A 35 0.14 -15.20 -4.66
N PHE A 36 -0.93 -14.45 -4.48
CA PHE A 36 -1.76 -13.98 -5.59
C PHE A 36 -1.65 -12.46 -5.70
N SER A 37 -1.38 -12.00 -6.92
CA SER A 37 -1.40 -10.59 -7.29
C SER A 37 -2.70 -10.30 -8.04
N ASN A 38 -3.51 -9.38 -7.52
CA ASN A 38 -4.81 -9.06 -8.12
C ASN A 38 -4.69 -8.00 -9.21
N TYR A 39 -5.18 -8.32 -10.41
CA TYR A 39 -5.30 -7.40 -11.54
C TYR A 39 -6.73 -7.33 -12.10
N ILE A 40 -7.71 -8.00 -11.48
CA ILE A 40 -9.11 -7.97 -11.95
C ILE A 40 -9.70 -6.56 -11.74
N ASN A 41 -9.58 -6.03 -10.53
CA ASN A 41 -10.15 -4.75 -10.11
C ASN A 41 -9.10 -3.63 -10.02
N SER A 42 -8.12 -3.67 -10.92
CA SER A 42 -7.00 -2.71 -10.97
C SER A 42 -6.82 -2.21 -12.39
N ASP A 43 -6.53 -0.92 -12.56
CA ASP A 43 -6.22 -0.31 -13.86
C ASP A 43 -4.82 -0.71 -14.38
N MET A 44 -4.01 -1.36 -13.55
CA MET A 44 -2.69 -1.87 -13.90
C MET A 44 -2.78 -3.23 -14.58
N LYS A 45 -1.89 -3.49 -15.54
CA LYS A 45 -1.67 -4.82 -16.14
C LYS A 45 -0.50 -5.54 -15.44
N PRO A 46 -0.37 -6.87 -15.55
CA PRO A 46 0.78 -7.60 -15.02
C PRO A 46 2.15 -7.14 -15.55
N SER A 47 2.19 -6.55 -16.75
CA SER A 47 3.39 -5.93 -17.32
C SER A 47 3.76 -4.60 -16.67
N ASP A 48 2.87 -4.01 -15.87
CA ASP A 48 3.02 -2.68 -15.26
C ASP A 48 3.57 -2.78 -13.84
N VAL A 49 3.75 -3.98 -13.31
CA VAL A 49 4.12 -4.23 -11.92
C VAL A 49 5.04 -5.44 -11.81
N ARG A 50 6.07 -5.35 -10.96
CA ARG A 50 6.84 -6.52 -10.51
C ARG A 50 6.91 -6.57 -8.99
N SER A 51 6.76 -7.78 -8.46
CA SER A 51 7.05 -8.10 -7.06
C SER A 51 8.55 -8.27 -6.87
N MET A 52 9.21 -7.39 -6.13
CA MET A 52 10.60 -7.62 -5.70
C MET A 52 10.61 -8.10 -4.25
N CYS A 53 11.15 -9.30 -4.02
CA CYS A 53 11.14 -9.96 -2.71
C CYS A 53 9.72 -10.11 -2.14
N CYS A 54 9.57 -10.11 -0.81
CA CYS A 54 8.37 -10.60 -0.13
C CYS A 54 7.06 -9.83 -0.44
N ARG A 55 7.11 -8.53 -0.80
CA ARG A 55 5.91 -7.68 -0.96
C ARG A 55 6.05 -6.47 -1.90
N LEU A 56 7.25 -6.06 -2.32
CA LEU A 56 7.49 -4.77 -2.98
C LEU A 56 6.78 -4.72 -4.34
N ARG A 57 5.78 -3.83 -4.49
CA ARG A 57 4.99 -3.62 -5.72
C ARG A 57 5.49 -2.34 -6.36
N LEU A 58 6.04 -2.41 -7.57
CA LEU A 58 6.62 -1.24 -8.24
C LEU A 58 5.69 -0.80 -9.36
N ASP A 59 5.18 0.43 -9.32
CA ASP A 59 4.44 0.99 -10.46
C ASP A 59 5.44 1.38 -11.56
N LEU A 60 5.50 0.58 -12.62
CA LEU A 60 6.43 0.79 -13.72
C LEU A 60 6.05 2.01 -14.58
N ARG A 61 4.87 2.64 -14.39
CA ARG A 61 4.50 3.87 -15.12
C ARG A 61 5.37 5.04 -14.68
N GLU A 62 5.70 5.14 -13.40
CA GLU A 62 6.62 6.14 -12.87
C GLU A 62 8.05 5.92 -13.40
N LEU A 63 8.47 4.66 -13.54
CA LEU A 63 9.74 4.31 -14.17
C LEU A 63 9.76 4.60 -15.69
N ARG A 64 8.65 4.34 -16.40
CA ARG A 64 8.50 4.65 -17.85
C ARG A 64 8.59 6.15 -18.12
N LYS A 65 8.03 6.99 -17.24
CA LYS A 65 8.17 8.46 -17.33
C LYS A 65 9.63 8.90 -17.27
N LYS A 66 10.48 8.19 -16.51
CA LYS A 66 11.90 8.52 -16.32
C LYS A 66 12.85 7.89 -17.36
N THR A 67 12.52 6.72 -17.89
CA THR A 67 13.42 5.93 -18.77
C THR A 67 13.00 5.86 -20.24
N GLY A 68 11.80 6.34 -20.61
CA GLY A 68 11.39 6.51 -22.00
C GLY A 68 11.26 5.24 -22.85
N GLY A 69 11.36 4.05 -22.23
CA GLY A 69 11.39 2.76 -22.94
C GLY A 69 10.27 1.80 -22.54
N PHE A 70 9.72 1.09 -23.53
CA PHE A 70 8.67 0.07 -23.37
C PHE A 70 9.19 -1.29 -22.85
N PHE A 71 10.52 -1.47 -22.78
CA PHE A 71 11.17 -2.73 -22.43
C PHE A 71 12.30 -2.52 -21.39
N GLY A 72 12.38 -3.39 -20.38
CA GLY A 72 13.59 -3.61 -19.56
C GLY A 72 13.69 -2.90 -18.19
N SER A 73 12.87 -1.91 -17.86
CA SER A 73 13.01 -1.19 -16.57
C SER A 73 12.53 -1.99 -15.33
N GLY A 74 11.69 -3.00 -15.52
CA GLY A 74 11.19 -3.87 -14.43
C GLY A 74 12.17 -4.95 -13.94
N GLU A 75 13.30 -5.14 -14.62
CA GLU A 75 14.31 -6.16 -14.29
C GLU A 75 15.50 -5.59 -13.48
N SER A 76 15.64 -4.25 -13.42
CA SER A 76 16.75 -3.56 -12.76
C SER A 76 16.27 -2.53 -11.73
N THR A 77 15.40 -2.96 -10.81
CA THR A 77 14.74 -2.09 -9.82
C THR A 77 14.69 -2.78 -8.44
N GLY A 78 14.46 -2.01 -7.38
CA GLY A 78 14.52 -2.47 -6.00
C GLY A 78 14.38 -1.29 -5.04
N SER A 79 14.84 -1.45 -3.80
CA SER A 79 14.91 -0.36 -2.82
C SER A 79 16.34 -0.19 -2.29
N ILE A 80 16.79 1.06 -2.22
CA ILE A 80 18.08 1.44 -1.64
C ILE A 80 18.09 1.27 -0.11
N GLY A 81 16.93 1.39 0.50
CA GLY A 81 16.76 1.29 1.93
C GLY A 81 15.33 1.57 2.34
N VAL A 82 14.99 1.06 3.52
CA VAL A 82 13.70 1.25 4.15
C VAL A 82 13.91 1.98 5.47
N VAL A 83 13.13 3.04 5.71
CA VAL A 83 12.98 3.66 7.03
C VAL A 83 11.53 3.51 7.47
N THR A 84 11.30 2.90 8.63
CA THR A 84 9.96 2.65 9.15
C THR A 84 9.60 3.61 10.27
N ILE A 85 8.47 4.28 10.14
CA ILE A 85 7.93 5.23 11.11
C ILE A 85 7.09 4.50 12.16
N ASN A 86 7.36 4.81 13.42
CA ASN A 86 6.62 4.31 14.58
C ASN A 86 5.41 5.23 14.86
N LEU A 87 4.23 4.87 14.35
CA LEU A 87 3.02 5.68 14.50
C LEU A 87 2.47 5.71 15.94
N PRO A 88 2.45 4.60 16.71
CA PRO A 88 1.97 4.60 18.10
C PRO A 88 2.67 5.64 18.96
N LYS A 89 4.00 5.75 18.84
CA LYS A 89 4.79 6.74 19.57
C LYS A 89 4.41 8.18 19.21
N ILE A 90 4.13 8.46 17.94
CA ILE A 90 3.69 9.80 17.50
C ILE A 90 2.35 10.12 18.15
N ALA A 91 1.37 9.21 18.02
CA ALA A 91 0.03 9.36 18.60
C ALA A 91 0.07 9.60 20.10
N TYR A 92 0.80 8.77 20.84
CA TYR A 92 0.94 8.88 22.30
C TYR A 92 1.53 10.21 22.76
N THR A 93 2.43 10.81 21.96
CA THR A 93 3.19 12.01 22.36
C THR A 93 2.64 13.31 21.77
N THR A 94 1.46 13.27 21.17
CA THR A 94 0.79 14.45 20.59
C THR A 94 -0.61 14.60 21.19
N LYS A 95 -1.21 15.79 21.07
CA LYS A 95 -2.51 16.10 21.68
C LYS A 95 -3.66 16.26 20.68
N SER A 96 -3.35 16.30 19.39
CA SER A 96 -4.33 16.45 18.32
C SER A 96 -3.82 15.83 17.03
N GLU A 97 -4.74 15.57 16.10
CA GLU A 97 -4.39 15.10 14.74
C GLU A 97 -3.45 16.08 14.01
N ALA A 98 -3.63 17.39 14.20
CA ALA A 98 -2.75 18.39 13.59
C ALA A 98 -1.30 18.30 14.12
N GLU A 99 -1.14 18.10 15.43
CA GLU A 99 0.18 17.86 16.02
C GLU A 99 0.79 16.53 15.56
N PHE A 100 -0.03 15.49 15.41
CA PHE A 100 0.37 14.21 14.86
C PHE A 100 0.94 14.36 13.45
N MET A 101 0.19 15.01 12.53
CA MET A 101 0.61 15.22 11.15
C MET A 101 1.90 16.05 11.07
N LYS A 102 2.02 17.11 11.85
CA LYS A 102 3.25 17.92 11.92
C LYS A 102 4.47 17.13 12.41
N LYS A 103 4.27 16.23 13.36
CA LYS A 103 5.34 15.36 13.88
C LYS A 103 5.69 14.26 12.89
N LEU A 104 4.70 13.73 12.18
CA LEU A 104 4.88 12.79 11.07
C LEU A 104 5.71 13.45 9.95
N ASP A 105 5.38 14.66 9.52
CA ASP A 105 6.13 15.43 8.52
C ASP A 105 7.60 15.53 8.87
N ARG A 106 7.89 15.96 10.10
CA ARG A 106 9.27 16.07 10.58
C ARG A 106 10.02 14.74 10.48
N LEU A 107 9.38 13.63 10.81
CA LEU A 107 10.00 12.31 10.75
C LEU A 107 10.16 11.82 9.31
N MET A 108 9.20 12.11 8.43
CA MET A 108 9.31 11.84 7.00
C MET A 108 10.45 12.64 6.36
N ASP A 109 10.61 13.92 6.71
CA ASP A 109 11.69 14.77 6.20
C ASP A 109 13.08 14.27 6.62
N ILE A 110 13.19 13.75 7.85
CA ILE A 110 14.43 13.11 8.33
C ILE A 110 14.66 11.81 7.57
N SER A 111 13.61 11.00 7.37
CA SER A 111 13.69 9.72 6.67
C SER A 111 14.12 9.90 5.21
N ALA A 112 13.51 10.84 4.50
CA ALA A 112 13.82 11.15 3.12
C ALA A 112 15.27 11.64 2.96
N ARG A 113 15.72 12.57 3.81
CA ARG A 113 17.13 13.02 3.82
C ARG A 113 18.09 11.87 4.13
N SER A 114 17.77 11.00 5.07
CA SER A 114 18.61 9.85 5.42
C SER A 114 18.75 8.89 4.24
N LEU A 115 17.64 8.59 3.55
CA LEU A 115 17.63 7.72 2.37
C LEU A 115 18.38 8.34 1.18
N HIS A 116 18.22 9.65 0.96
CA HIS A 116 18.97 10.40 -0.05
C HIS A 116 20.49 10.31 0.19
N ILE A 117 20.94 10.61 1.42
CA ILE A 117 22.36 10.49 1.79
C ILE A 117 22.85 9.04 1.58
N LYS A 118 22.05 8.05 1.99
CA LYS A 118 22.40 6.65 1.79
C LYS A 118 22.57 6.33 0.30
N ARG A 119 21.66 6.80 -0.56
CA ARG A 119 21.75 6.62 -2.02
C ARG A 119 23.04 7.20 -2.58
N GLN A 120 23.39 8.43 -2.19
CA GLN A 120 24.63 9.07 -2.63
C GLN A 120 25.85 8.23 -2.26
N VAL A 121 25.90 7.75 -1.02
CA VAL A 121 27.01 6.90 -0.53
C VAL A 121 27.11 5.60 -1.33
N ILE A 122 26.04 4.82 -1.44
CA ILE A 122 26.12 3.53 -2.13
C ILE A 122 26.35 3.68 -3.63
N THR A 123 25.88 4.78 -4.24
CA THR A 123 26.13 5.07 -5.66
C THR A 123 27.61 5.39 -5.87
N LYS A 124 28.22 6.18 -4.98
CA LYS A 124 29.66 6.40 -4.99
C LYS A 124 30.45 5.08 -4.88
N LEU A 125 30.09 4.21 -3.94
CA LEU A 125 30.76 2.91 -3.76
C LEU A 125 30.56 1.98 -4.97
N LEU A 126 29.38 2.02 -5.63
CA LEU A 126 29.12 1.34 -6.89
C LEU A 126 30.07 1.82 -7.98
N GLU A 127 30.22 3.15 -8.11
CA GLU A 127 31.08 3.74 -9.13
C GLU A 127 32.57 3.45 -8.90
N GLU A 128 33.01 3.45 -7.63
CA GLU A 128 34.37 3.07 -7.20
C GLU A 128 34.66 1.57 -7.34
N GLY A 129 33.68 0.76 -7.76
CA GLY A 129 33.87 -0.66 -8.08
C GLY A 129 33.71 -1.62 -6.90
N LEU A 130 33.16 -1.19 -5.77
CA LEU A 130 32.95 -2.03 -4.59
C LEU A 130 31.74 -2.97 -4.71
N TYR A 131 30.89 -2.79 -5.72
CA TYR A 131 29.77 -3.67 -6.03
C TYR A 131 29.85 -4.22 -7.47
N PRO A 132 30.88 -5.02 -7.79
CA PRO A 132 31.16 -5.41 -9.18
C PRO A 132 30.01 -6.20 -9.83
N TYR A 133 29.38 -7.12 -9.10
CA TYR A 133 28.22 -7.87 -9.62
C TYR A 133 26.99 -6.96 -9.77
N THR A 134 26.69 -6.12 -8.79
CA THR A 134 25.60 -5.16 -8.86
C THR A 134 25.77 -4.22 -10.05
N LYS A 135 26.97 -3.66 -10.26
CA LYS A 135 27.28 -2.80 -11.41
C LYS A 135 27.11 -3.54 -12.72
N ARG A 136 27.55 -4.80 -12.79
CA ARG A 136 27.47 -5.62 -14.00
C ARG A 136 26.04 -5.98 -14.42
N TYR A 137 25.14 -6.19 -13.46
CA TYR A 137 23.76 -6.64 -13.73
C TYR A 137 22.71 -5.53 -13.64
N LEU A 138 22.87 -4.56 -12.76
CA LEU A 138 21.93 -3.45 -12.58
C LEU A 138 22.40 -2.15 -13.25
N GLY A 139 23.70 -1.96 -13.44
CA GLY A 139 24.28 -0.73 -14.00
C GLY A 139 24.29 0.42 -12.99
N SER A 140 23.11 0.93 -12.66
CA SER A 140 22.91 2.05 -11.73
C SER A 140 21.77 1.78 -10.74
N PHE A 141 21.56 2.71 -9.81
CA PHE A 141 20.44 2.68 -8.87
C PHE A 141 19.29 3.65 -9.24
N ASP A 142 19.27 4.20 -10.46
CA ASP A 142 18.31 5.25 -10.86
C ASP A 142 16.86 4.78 -10.80
N ASN A 143 16.66 3.48 -11.02
CA ASN A 143 15.37 2.79 -10.99
C ASN A 143 15.03 2.21 -9.61
N HIS A 144 15.85 2.42 -8.59
CA HIS A 144 15.60 1.92 -7.24
C HIS A 144 14.90 2.98 -6.39
N PHE A 145 13.98 2.55 -5.54
CA PHE A 145 13.21 3.41 -4.66
C PHE A 145 13.93 3.69 -3.34
N SER A 146 13.58 4.80 -2.73
CA SER A 146 13.84 5.16 -1.34
C SER A 146 12.56 4.92 -0.56
N THR A 147 12.53 3.89 0.28
CA THR A 147 11.27 3.40 0.88
C THR A 147 11.05 3.97 2.27
N ILE A 148 9.89 4.58 2.47
CA ILE A 148 9.39 4.96 3.79
C ILE A 148 8.22 4.04 4.10
N GLY A 149 8.26 3.37 5.24
CA GLY A 149 7.17 2.51 5.70
C GLY A 149 6.65 2.93 7.07
N LEU A 150 5.66 2.20 7.56
CA LEU A 150 5.04 2.46 8.86
C LEU A 150 4.68 1.15 9.57
N VAL A 151 4.49 1.26 10.89
CA VAL A 151 4.00 0.18 11.74
C VAL A 151 3.09 0.74 12.85
N GLY A 152 2.13 -0.09 13.29
CA GLY A 152 1.28 0.20 14.45
C GLY A 152 0.18 1.22 14.19
N MET A 153 -0.46 1.23 13.02
CA MET A 153 -1.61 2.14 12.80
C MET A 153 -2.75 1.83 13.79
N ASN A 154 -2.98 0.55 14.09
CA ASN A 154 -3.98 0.13 15.06
C ASN A 154 -3.73 0.76 16.44
N GLU A 155 -2.50 0.60 16.97
CA GLU A 155 -2.16 1.17 18.27
C GLU A 155 -1.97 2.69 18.21
N ALA A 156 -1.74 3.29 17.05
CA ALA A 156 -1.79 4.74 16.89
C ALA A 156 -3.20 5.29 17.15
N GLY A 157 -4.25 4.62 16.68
CA GLY A 157 -5.64 4.96 17.02
C GLY A 157 -5.92 4.87 18.52
N LEU A 158 -5.50 3.77 19.15
CA LEU A 158 -5.65 3.54 20.59
C LEU A 158 -4.92 4.59 21.45
N ASN A 159 -3.69 4.96 21.06
CA ASN A 159 -2.87 5.91 21.81
C ASN A 159 -3.19 7.38 21.51
N ALA A 160 -3.87 7.68 20.42
CA ALA A 160 -4.28 9.04 20.08
C ALA A 160 -5.38 9.49 21.06
N CYS A 161 -5.07 10.46 21.91
CA CYS A 161 -6.01 10.91 22.95
C CYS A 161 -7.31 11.55 22.41
N TRP A 162 -7.33 11.88 21.11
CA TRP A 162 -8.48 12.40 20.37
C TRP A 162 -9.25 11.33 19.56
N LEU A 163 -8.77 10.07 19.54
CA LEU A 163 -9.48 8.94 18.92
C LEU A 163 -9.83 7.87 19.97
N LYS A 164 -8.81 7.27 20.60
CA LYS A 164 -8.93 6.20 21.62
C LYS A 164 -9.64 4.92 21.13
N GLU A 165 -9.65 4.71 19.82
CA GLU A 165 -10.35 3.61 19.17
C GLU A 165 -9.36 2.89 18.24
N ASP A 166 -9.52 1.57 18.09
CA ASP A 166 -8.64 0.76 17.24
C ASP A 166 -9.09 0.77 15.77
N LEU A 167 -8.40 0.02 14.90
CA LEU A 167 -8.67 0.05 13.45
C LEU A 167 -10.00 -0.62 13.04
N THR A 168 -10.72 -1.25 13.98
CA THR A 168 -12.06 -1.79 13.73
C THR A 168 -13.11 -0.67 13.69
N ASN A 169 -12.81 0.48 14.31
CA ASN A 169 -13.67 1.65 14.33
C ASN A 169 -13.55 2.49 13.04
N LYS A 170 -14.68 2.97 12.52
CA LYS A 170 -14.73 3.80 11.30
C LYS A 170 -13.95 5.10 11.45
N GLU A 171 -13.93 5.73 12.62
CA GLU A 171 -13.17 6.98 12.83
C GLU A 171 -11.66 6.75 12.69
N THR A 172 -11.14 5.66 13.27
CA THR A 172 -9.73 5.29 13.14
C THR A 172 -9.38 4.81 11.73
N GLN A 173 -10.31 4.16 11.02
CA GLN A 173 -10.14 3.85 9.59
C GLN A 173 -9.97 5.13 8.76
N GLN A 174 -10.83 6.14 8.98
CA GLN A 174 -10.74 7.43 8.29
C GLN A 174 -9.45 8.18 8.65
N PHE A 175 -9.02 8.13 9.91
CA PHE A 175 -7.71 8.65 10.31
C PHE A 175 -6.56 7.95 9.57
N ALA A 176 -6.57 6.61 9.50
CA ALA A 176 -5.55 5.85 8.79
C ALA A 176 -5.48 6.21 7.30
N ILE A 177 -6.64 6.39 6.64
CA ILE A 177 -6.72 6.85 5.25
C ILE A 177 -6.08 8.23 5.07
N ARG A 178 -6.41 9.19 5.95
CA ARG A 178 -5.81 10.54 5.93
C ARG A 178 -4.30 10.49 6.11
N VAL A 179 -3.81 9.69 7.08
CA VAL A 179 -2.36 9.51 7.31
C VAL A 179 -1.68 8.91 6.08
N LEU A 180 -2.22 7.83 5.51
CA LEU A 180 -1.65 7.16 4.34
C LEU A 180 -1.60 8.11 3.13
N ASN A 181 -2.67 8.85 2.85
CA ASN A 181 -2.70 9.83 1.77
C ASN A 181 -1.72 10.98 2.00
N HIS A 182 -1.66 11.52 3.22
CA HIS A 182 -0.68 12.54 3.59
C HIS A 182 0.76 12.05 3.35
N MET A 183 1.08 10.82 3.76
CA MET A 183 2.38 10.23 3.49
C MET A 183 2.68 10.11 1.98
N ARG A 184 1.70 9.73 1.15
CA ARG A 184 1.87 9.67 -0.30
C ARG A 184 2.17 11.03 -0.92
N GLU A 185 1.47 12.07 -0.48
CA GLU A 185 1.71 13.45 -0.93
C GLU A 185 3.13 13.90 -0.60
N ARG A 186 3.57 13.67 0.65
CA ARG A 186 4.95 13.96 1.06
C ARG A 186 5.99 13.19 0.24
N LEU A 187 5.73 11.93 -0.10
CA LEU A 187 6.63 11.16 -0.97
C LEU A 187 6.74 11.80 -2.35
N SER A 188 5.63 12.28 -2.94
CA SER A 188 5.66 13.02 -4.21
C SER A 188 6.55 14.26 -4.12
N ASP A 189 6.40 15.04 -3.05
CA ASP A 189 7.26 16.23 -2.82
C ASP A 189 8.75 15.85 -2.77
N TYR A 190 9.09 14.74 -2.11
CA TYR A 190 10.48 14.26 -2.06
C TYR A 190 10.99 13.77 -3.42
N GLN A 191 10.13 13.18 -4.26
CA GLN A 191 10.54 12.79 -5.61
C GLN A 191 10.92 14.01 -6.45
N GLU A 192 10.13 15.09 -6.38
CA GLU A 192 10.44 16.35 -7.05
C GLU A 192 11.70 17.00 -6.46
N GLN A 193 11.81 17.03 -5.13
CA GLN A 193 12.91 17.67 -4.43
C GLN A 193 14.27 17.00 -4.70
N TYR A 194 14.33 15.66 -4.66
CA TYR A 194 15.59 14.91 -4.77
C TYR A 194 15.84 14.34 -6.18
N GLY A 195 14.84 14.31 -7.07
CA GLY A 195 14.94 13.65 -8.37
C GLY A 195 15.04 12.12 -8.27
N GLU A 196 14.58 11.55 -7.15
CA GLU A 196 14.67 10.12 -6.82
C GLU A 196 13.28 9.50 -6.71
N LEU A 197 13.19 8.18 -6.87
CA LEU A 197 11.94 7.45 -6.67
C LEU A 197 11.72 7.20 -5.18
N PHE A 198 10.51 7.47 -4.69
CA PHE A 198 10.09 7.23 -3.30
C PHE A 198 8.80 6.42 -3.28
N ASN A 199 8.69 5.51 -2.32
CA ASN A 199 7.51 4.66 -2.18
C ASN A 199 7.10 4.46 -0.71
N LEU A 200 5.81 4.20 -0.54
CA LEU A 200 5.18 3.86 0.72
C LEU A 200 5.07 2.34 0.81
N GLU A 201 5.54 1.75 1.92
CA GLU A 201 5.49 0.30 2.15
C GLU A 201 4.77 -0.07 3.45
N ALA A 202 3.93 -1.10 3.39
CA ALA A 202 3.45 -1.80 4.57
C ALA A 202 4.55 -2.72 5.11
N THR A 203 5.48 -2.11 5.86
CA THR A 203 6.69 -2.76 6.36
C THR A 203 6.38 -4.14 6.95
N PRO A 204 7.03 -5.23 6.50
CA PRO A 204 6.84 -6.56 7.08
C PRO A 204 7.16 -6.64 8.57
N ALA A 205 8.03 -5.75 9.04
CA ALA A 205 8.32 -5.44 10.43
C ALA A 205 8.55 -6.65 11.36
N GLU A 206 9.12 -7.75 10.85
CA GLU A 206 9.26 -9.03 11.58
C GLU A 206 9.86 -8.86 12.99
N SER A 207 10.93 -8.08 13.12
CA SER A 207 11.53 -7.71 14.41
C SER A 207 11.15 -6.31 14.88
N THR A 208 10.66 -5.46 13.97
CA THR A 208 10.41 -4.04 14.26
C THR A 208 9.15 -3.85 15.08
N THR A 209 8.11 -4.68 14.88
CA THR A 209 6.89 -4.67 15.71
C THR A 209 7.21 -4.82 17.19
N TYR A 210 7.98 -5.85 17.54
CA TYR A 210 8.43 -6.11 18.92
C TYR A 210 9.38 -5.02 19.42
N ARG A 211 10.42 -4.69 18.64
CA ARG A 211 11.48 -3.76 19.06
C ARG A 211 10.92 -2.38 19.42
N PHE A 212 10.01 -1.84 18.61
CA PHE A 212 9.39 -0.55 18.90
C PHE A 212 8.50 -0.63 20.14
N ALA A 213 7.62 -1.61 20.22
CA ALA A 213 6.70 -1.75 21.35
C ALA A 213 7.45 -1.95 22.69
N LYS A 214 8.53 -2.75 22.68
CA LYS A 214 9.41 -2.94 23.85
C LYS A 214 10.03 -1.63 24.32
N HIS A 215 10.72 -0.91 23.43
CA HIS A 215 11.37 0.35 23.79
C HIS A 215 10.37 1.42 24.21
N ASP A 216 9.19 1.44 23.60
CA ASP A 216 8.18 2.41 23.98
C ASP A 216 7.53 2.09 25.33
N ARG A 217 7.27 0.82 25.68
CA ARG A 217 6.85 0.45 27.05
C ARG A 217 7.90 0.83 28.10
N GLU A 218 9.18 0.66 27.78
CA GLU A 218 10.30 1.06 28.67
C GLU A 218 10.33 2.59 28.92
N LEU A 219 10.03 3.39 27.89
CA LEU A 219 10.06 4.86 27.97
C LEU A 219 8.73 5.47 28.45
N PHE A 220 7.61 4.82 28.14
CA PHE A 220 6.26 5.29 28.35
C PHE A 220 5.41 4.15 28.93
N PRO A 221 5.39 3.97 30.25
CA PRO A 221 4.72 2.82 30.88
C PRO A 221 3.23 2.68 30.55
N ASN A 222 2.56 3.79 30.20
CA ASN A 222 1.12 3.81 29.88
C ASN A 222 0.84 3.77 28.37
N ILE A 223 1.86 3.57 27.51
CA ILE A 223 1.62 3.43 26.09
C ILE A 223 0.93 2.09 25.80
N ILE A 224 -0.14 2.15 25.01
CA ILE A 224 -0.89 0.97 24.62
C ILE A 224 -0.12 0.24 23.52
N THR A 225 0.11 -1.05 23.69
CA THR A 225 0.64 -1.95 22.67
C THR A 225 -0.27 -3.18 22.58
N ALA A 226 -0.13 -3.99 21.55
CA ALA A 226 -0.73 -5.33 21.56
C ALA A 226 0.01 -6.25 22.56
N GLY A 227 -0.63 -7.36 22.93
CA GLY A 227 -0.30 -8.21 24.06
C GLY A 227 -0.81 -7.64 25.39
N GLU A 228 -1.45 -8.47 26.21
CA GLU A 228 -1.98 -8.13 27.52
C GLU A 228 -0.87 -7.72 28.53
N GLU A 229 -1.28 -7.27 29.72
CA GLU A 229 -0.34 -6.97 30.79
C GLU A 229 0.41 -8.22 31.23
N GLY A 230 1.75 -8.15 31.26
CA GLY A 230 2.61 -9.29 31.54
C GLY A 230 3.00 -10.12 30.31
N GLU A 231 2.38 -9.89 29.16
CA GLU A 231 2.72 -10.52 27.89
C GLU A 231 3.80 -9.77 27.11
N THR A 232 4.33 -10.42 26.07
CA THR A 232 5.34 -9.79 25.22
C THR A 232 4.72 -8.69 24.35
N PRO A 233 5.15 -7.42 24.46
CA PRO A 233 4.57 -6.34 23.67
C PRO A 233 4.87 -6.48 22.19
N TYR A 234 3.93 -6.10 21.35
CA TYR A 234 4.20 -5.85 19.93
C TYR A 234 3.26 -4.77 19.38
N TYR A 235 3.59 -4.24 18.21
CA TYR A 235 2.67 -3.41 17.42
C TYR A 235 2.11 -4.21 16.26
N THR A 236 0.84 -3.96 15.94
CA THR A 236 0.19 -4.56 14.78
C THR A 236 0.90 -4.11 13.50
N ASN A 237 1.09 -5.05 12.58
CA ASN A 237 1.90 -4.80 11.39
C ASN A 237 1.27 -3.72 10.51
N SER A 238 2.03 -2.66 10.19
CA SER A 238 1.60 -1.60 9.25
C SER A 238 0.22 -1.01 9.60
N SER A 239 -0.75 -1.12 8.70
CA SER A 239 -2.15 -0.78 8.92
C SER A 239 -3.08 -2.00 8.88
N HIS A 240 -2.59 -3.14 9.35
CA HIS A 240 -3.44 -4.33 9.52
C HIS A 240 -4.42 -4.13 10.68
N LEU A 241 -5.53 -4.86 10.61
CA LEU A 241 -6.46 -5.02 11.74
C LEU A 241 -5.76 -5.72 12.91
N PRO A 242 -6.23 -5.51 14.16
CA PRO A 242 -5.73 -6.25 15.31
C PRO A 242 -5.95 -7.74 15.09
N VAL A 243 -4.94 -8.55 15.42
CA VAL A 243 -4.88 -9.96 15.00
C VAL A 243 -5.98 -10.84 15.62
N GLY A 244 -6.59 -10.40 16.72
CA GLY A 244 -7.69 -11.07 17.41
C GLY A 244 -9.10 -10.62 16.98
N TYR A 245 -9.24 -9.74 15.98
CA TYR A 245 -10.51 -9.05 15.68
C TYR A 245 -11.67 -9.98 15.28
N THR A 246 -11.56 -10.67 14.15
CA THR A 246 -12.68 -11.43 13.57
C THR A 246 -12.19 -12.75 12.96
N GLU A 247 -13.11 -13.71 12.90
CA GLU A 247 -12.95 -14.95 12.12
C GLU A 247 -13.54 -14.83 10.71
N ASP A 248 -14.29 -13.77 10.42
CA ASP A 248 -14.85 -13.52 9.10
C ASP A 248 -13.81 -12.80 8.22
N ILE A 249 -13.25 -13.54 7.27
CA ILE A 249 -12.29 -13.00 6.30
C ILE A 249 -12.86 -11.83 5.50
N PHE A 250 -14.15 -11.82 5.18
CA PHE A 250 -14.76 -10.77 4.36
C PHE A 250 -14.98 -9.50 5.17
N GLU A 251 -15.34 -9.62 6.45
CA GLU A 251 -15.35 -8.47 7.36
C GLU A 251 -13.95 -7.83 7.47
N ALA A 252 -12.90 -8.65 7.57
CA ALA A 252 -11.54 -8.14 7.56
C ALA A 252 -11.15 -7.48 6.21
N LEU A 253 -11.56 -8.09 5.09
CA LEU A 253 -11.30 -7.56 3.74
C LEU A 253 -12.06 -6.24 3.48
N ASP A 254 -13.30 -6.11 3.95
CA ASP A 254 -14.13 -4.90 3.80
C ASP A 254 -13.45 -3.66 4.41
N VAL A 255 -12.62 -3.85 5.44
CA VAL A 255 -11.81 -2.77 6.03
C VAL A 255 -10.43 -2.67 5.38
N GLN A 256 -9.77 -3.80 5.15
CA GLN A 256 -8.39 -3.80 4.66
C GLN A 256 -8.27 -3.38 3.20
N ASP A 257 -9.28 -3.62 2.35
CA ASP A 257 -9.19 -3.34 0.91
C ASP A 257 -8.79 -1.90 0.61
N GLU A 258 -9.51 -0.94 1.20
CA GLU A 258 -9.25 0.48 1.01
C GLU A 258 -7.83 0.84 1.48
N LEU A 259 -7.46 0.48 2.71
CA LEU A 259 -6.15 0.79 3.28
C LEU A 259 -4.98 0.19 2.47
N GLN A 260 -5.12 -1.06 2.05
CA GLN A 260 -4.09 -1.78 1.30
C GLN A 260 -3.86 -1.14 -0.07
N THR A 261 -4.89 -0.56 -0.70
CA THR A 261 -4.73 0.13 -2.00
C THR A 261 -4.00 1.48 -1.91
N LEU A 262 -3.86 2.05 -0.72
CA LEU A 262 -3.16 3.32 -0.51
C LEU A 262 -1.63 3.15 -0.48
N TYR A 263 -1.12 1.94 -0.27
CA TYR A 263 0.30 1.67 -0.37
C TYR A 263 0.74 1.70 -1.84
N THR A 264 1.76 2.51 -2.15
CA THR A 264 2.34 2.56 -3.51
C THR A 264 3.24 1.36 -3.79
N SER A 265 3.61 0.60 -2.75
CA SER A 265 4.37 -0.63 -2.85
C SER A 265 4.18 -1.51 -1.61
N GLY A 266 4.56 -2.79 -1.65
CA GLY A 266 5.00 -3.43 -0.40
C GLY A 266 3.86 -3.82 0.54
N THR A 267 2.73 -4.32 0.03
CA THR A 267 1.53 -4.57 0.84
C THR A 267 0.90 -5.93 0.51
N VAL A 268 0.31 -6.59 1.50
CA VAL A 268 -0.31 -7.91 1.32
C VAL A 268 -1.32 -8.19 2.43
N PHE A 269 -2.46 -8.77 2.06
CA PHE A 269 -3.42 -9.33 2.99
C PHE A 269 -3.14 -10.83 3.22
N HIS A 270 -2.99 -11.23 4.49
CA HIS A 270 -2.81 -12.64 4.84
C HIS A 270 -4.11 -13.24 5.36
N ALA A 271 -4.71 -14.14 4.58
CA ALA A 271 -5.82 -14.95 5.03
C ALA A 271 -5.28 -16.13 5.87
N PHE A 272 -5.18 -15.99 7.19
CA PHE A 272 -4.72 -17.06 8.08
C PHE A 272 -5.85 -18.08 8.34
N LEU A 273 -5.80 -19.26 7.72
CA LEU A 273 -6.95 -20.19 7.58
C LEU A 273 -7.02 -21.34 8.61
N GLY A 274 -6.17 -21.32 9.63
CA GLY A 274 -6.06 -22.43 10.60
C GLY A 274 -5.39 -23.66 10.01
N GLU A 275 -6.12 -24.51 9.30
CA GLU A 275 -5.56 -25.67 8.62
C GLU A 275 -5.77 -25.62 7.10
N LYS A 276 -5.37 -26.68 6.39
CA LYS A 276 -5.56 -26.73 4.94
C LYS A 276 -7.04 -26.66 4.57
N LEU A 277 -7.34 -26.02 3.45
CA LEU A 277 -8.70 -26.07 2.88
C LEU A 277 -9.07 -27.51 2.47
N PRO A 278 -10.38 -27.85 2.41
CA PRO A 278 -10.84 -29.21 2.12
C PRO A 278 -10.29 -29.79 0.81
N ASP A 279 -10.28 -28.99 -0.24
CA ASP A 279 -9.78 -29.35 -1.57
C ASP A 279 -9.31 -28.12 -2.36
N TRP A 280 -8.73 -28.39 -3.54
CA TRP A 280 -8.33 -27.35 -4.49
C TRP A 280 -9.50 -26.47 -4.97
N LYS A 281 -10.75 -26.98 -5.00
CA LYS A 281 -11.92 -26.20 -5.44
C LYS A 281 -12.28 -25.12 -4.44
N ALA A 282 -12.20 -25.43 -3.15
CA ALA A 282 -12.40 -24.45 -2.08
C ALA A 282 -11.34 -23.35 -2.13
N ALA A 283 -10.07 -23.70 -2.36
CA ALA A 283 -8.99 -22.73 -2.55
C ALA A 283 -9.22 -21.85 -3.79
N ALA A 284 -9.50 -22.46 -4.95
CA ALA A 284 -9.79 -21.73 -6.20
C ALA A 284 -10.96 -20.76 -6.02
N LYS A 285 -12.05 -21.22 -5.40
CA LYS A 285 -13.24 -20.41 -5.13
C LYS A 285 -12.92 -19.22 -4.23
N LEU A 286 -12.16 -19.41 -3.15
CA LEU A 286 -11.80 -18.33 -2.24
C LEU A 286 -10.90 -17.29 -2.92
N VAL A 287 -9.85 -17.74 -3.61
CA VAL A 287 -8.95 -16.86 -4.38
C VAL A 287 -9.76 -16.04 -5.40
N ARG A 288 -10.62 -16.70 -6.17
CA ARG A 288 -11.50 -16.04 -7.14
C ARG A 288 -12.42 -15.02 -6.48
N THR A 289 -13.06 -15.38 -5.38
CA THR A 289 -14.00 -14.51 -4.67
C THR A 289 -13.28 -13.25 -4.16
N ILE A 290 -12.08 -13.40 -3.59
CA ILE A 290 -11.29 -12.24 -3.17
C ILE A 290 -10.90 -11.38 -4.38
N ALA A 291 -10.41 -12.00 -5.46
CA ALA A 291 -9.96 -11.29 -6.65
C ALA A 291 -11.06 -10.48 -7.33
N GLU A 292 -12.27 -11.05 -7.43
CA GLU A 292 -13.41 -10.44 -8.12
C GLU A 292 -14.10 -9.35 -7.29
N ASN A 293 -14.08 -9.41 -5.95
CA ASN A 293 -14.83 -8.48 -5.10
C ASN A 293 -13.97 -7.36 -4.49
N TYR A 294 -12.63 -7.53 -4.42
CA TYR A 294 -11.73 -6.58 -3.77
C TYR A 294 -10.65 -6.07 -4.72
N ARG A 295 -10.07 -4.92 -4.39
CA ARG A 295 -9.05 -4.21 -5.19
C ARG A 295 -7.62 -4.42 -4.71
N LEU A 296 -7.44 -4.92 -3.49
CA LEU A 296 -6.16 -5.07 -2.83
C LEU A 296 -5.16 -5.84 -3.70
N PRO A 297 -3.90 -5.42 -3.71
CA PRO A 297 -2.97 -5.84 -4.75
C PRO A 297 -2.41 -7.24 -4.55
N TYR A 298 -2.21 -7.66 -3.29
CA TYR A 298 -1.68 -8.97 -2.97
C TYR A 298 -2.44 -9.61 -1.82
N TYR A 299 -2.67 -10.91 -1.96
CA TYR A 299 -3.16 -11.72 -0.87
C TYR A 299 -2.58 -13.12 -0.92
N THR A 300 -2.65 -13.80 0.23
CA THR A 300 -2.21 -15.19 0.40
C THR A 300 -3.26 -15.96 1.16
N LEU A 301 -3.46 -17.23 0.81
CA LEU A 301 -4.05 -18.20 1.73
C LEU A 301 -2.92 -18.75 2.62
N SER A 302 -3.11 -18.71 3.93
CA SER A 302 -2.07 -19.04 4.92
C SER A 302 -2.57 -20.07 5.93
N PRO A 303 -2.74 -21.35 5.53
CA PRO A 303 -2.98 -22.44 6.47
C PRO A 303 -1.77 -22.65 7.38
N THR A 304 -2.00 -23.11 8.61
CA THR A 304 -0.97 -23.70 9.48
C THR A 304 -0.91 -25.22 9.23
N TYR A 305 0.29 -25.77 9.19
CA TYR A 305 0.52 -27.20 9.05
C TYR A 305 1.75 -27.62 9.84
N SER A 306 1.87 -28.91 10.12
CA SER A 306 3.03 -29.47 10.82
C SER A 306 3.84 -30.43 9.97
N ILE A 307 5.14 -30.55 10.25
CA ILE A 307 6.05 -31.50 9.62
C ILE A 307 6.69 -32.40 10.68
N CYS A 308 6.46 -33.71 10.55
CA CYS A 308 7.16 -34.74 11.30
C CYS A 308 8.32 -35.28 10.45
N LYS A 309 9.49 -35.51 11.08
CA LYS A 309 10.67 -36.07 10.38
C LYS A 309 10.42 -37.45 9.78
N GLU A 310 9.50 -38.24 10.36
CA GLU A 310 9.19 -39.60 9.91
C GLU A 310 7.94 -39.66 9.04
N HIS A 311 6.87 -38.97 9.45
CA HIS A 311 5.57 -39.05 8.79
C HIS A 311 5.32 -37.93 7.76
N GLY A 312 6.23 -36.97 7.64
CA GLY A 312 6.09 -35.84 6.74
C GLY A 312 4.97 -34.89 7.15
N TYR A 313 4.16 -34.47 6.18
CA TYR A 313 3.10 -33.49 6.34
C TYR A 313 1.98 -33.97 7.28
N LEU A 314 1.59 -33.09 8.19
CA LEU A 314 0.44 -33.22 9.10
C LEU A 314 -0.46 -32.00 8.90
N ALA A 315 -1.76 -32.22 8.74
CA ALA A 315 -2.73 -31.12 8.62
C ALA A 315 -2.90 -30.43 9.98
N GLY A 316 -2.94 -29.11 10.00
CA GLY A 316 -3.15 -28.33 11.22
C GLY A 316 -1.91 -28.25 12.12
N GLU A 317 -2.14 -27.74 13.33
CA GLU A 317 -1.11 -27.46 14.31
C GLU A 317 -0.84 -28.67 15.22
N HIS A 318 0.34 -29.25 15.06
CA HIS A 318 0.83 -30.35 15.89
C HIS A 318 2.28 -30.13 16.28
N PHE A 319 2.54 -29.79 17.54
CA PHE A 319 3.91 -29.75 18.12
C PHE A 319 4.45 -31.16 18.42
N THR A 320 3.56 -32.14 18.55
CA THR A 320 3.87 -33.56 18.72
C THR A 320 3.15 -34.35 17.65
N CYS A 321 3.87 -35.21 16.93
CA CYS A 321 3.30 -36.00 15.85
C CYS A 321 2.24 -36.97 16.41
N PRO A 322 0.99 -36.94 15.92
CA PRO A 322 -0.06 -37.82 16.41
C PRO A 322 0.14 -39.29 16.02
N LYS A 323 1.09 -39.60 15.12
CA LYS A 323 1.36 -40.97 14.64
C LYS A 323 2.47 -41.68 15.42
N CYS A 324 3.55 -40.97 15.78
CA CYS A 324 4.68 -41.58 16.52
C CYS A 324 5.05 -40.90 17.84
N GLY A 325 4.33 -39.85 18.25
CA GLY A 325 4.59 -39.15 19.52
C GLY A 325 5.90 -38.35 19.57
N LYS A 326 6.65 -38.26 18.46
CA LYS A 326 7.89 -37.47 18.37
C LYS A 326 7.60 -35.99 18.11
N PRO A 327 8.50 -35.06 18.46
CA PRO A 327 8.34 -33.64 18.15
C PRO A 327 8.12 -33.39 16.66
N ALA A 328 7.23 -32.44 16.35
CA ALA A 328 6.93 -31.97 15.01
C ALA A 328 7.08 -30.44 14.93
N GLU A 329 7.48 -29.96 13.76
CA GLU A 329 7.66 -28.53 13.49
C GLU A 329 6.33 -27.95 13.00
N VAL A 330 5.85 -26.88 13.64
CA VAL A 330 4.60 -26.19 13.24
C VAL A 330 4.99 -25.06 12.31
N TYR A 331 4.55 -25.09 11.06
CA TYR A 331 4.82 -24.07 10.07
C TYR A 331 3.59 -23.16 9.93
N SER A 332 3.81 -21.87 10.13
CA SER A 332 2.86 -20.82 9.75
C SER A 332 3.60 -19.69 9.03
N ARG A 333 2.86 -18.75 8.44
CA ARG A 333 3.43 -17.58 7.77
C ARG A 333 3.67 -16.48 8.81
N ILE A 334 4.93 -16.06 8.94
CA ILE A 334 5.32 -15.02 9.92
C ILE A 334 4.98 -13.62 9.42
N THR A 335 5.49 -13.27 8.24
CA THR A 335 5.28 -11.96 7.59
C THR A 335 5.27 -12.13 6.06
N GLY A 336 6.24 -12.81 5.48
CA GLY A 336 6.33 -13.01 4.03
C GLY A 336 6.52 -14.46 3.58
N TYR A 337 6.85 -15.33 4.50
CA TYR A 337 7.28 -16.69 4.21
C TYR A 337 6.92 -17.57 5.40
N TYR A 338 6.89 -18.89 5.22
CA TYR A 338 6.71 -19.77 6.36
C TYR A 338 8.03 -19.98 7.10
N ARG A 339 7.89 -20.22 8.38
CA ARG A 339 8.98 -20.60 9.25
C ARG A 339 8.39 -21.41 10.39
N PRO A 340 9.10 -22.40 10.95
CA PRO A 340 8.66 -23.06 12.16
C PRO A 340 8.35 -22.00 13.24
N VAL A 341 7.14 -22.05 13.83
CA VAL A 341 6.70 -21.12 14.89
C VAL A 341 7.67 -21.16 16.08
N GLN A 342 8.25 -22.33 16.35
CA GLN A 342 9.29 -22.52 17.36
C GLN A 342 10.55 -21.65 17.15
N ASN A 343 10.77 -21.13 15.95
CA ASN A 343 11.92 -20.31 15.59
C ASN A 343 11.59 -18.81 15.44
N TRP A 344 10.40 -18.38 15.85
CA TRP A 344 9.97 -16.99 15.76
C TRP A 344 10.52 -16.18 16.95
N ASN A 345 10.63 -14.86 16.76
CA ASN A 345 11.00 -13.97 17.86
C ASN A 345 9.82 -13.77 18.82
N ASP A 346 10.10 -13.37 20.06
CA ASP A 346 9.10 -13.28 21.14
C ASP A 346 7.83 -12.52 20.73
N GLY A 347 7.95 -11.34 20.12
CA GLY A 347 6.77 -10.55 19.73
C GLY A 347 5.98 -11.18 18.58
N LYS A 348 6.62 -11.90 17.65
CA LYS A 348 5.90 -12.66 16.61
C LYS A 348 5.27 -13.92 17.17
N THR A 349 5.87 -14.53 18.18
CA THR A 349 5.26 -15.65 18.92
C THR A 349 4.02 -15.19 19.67
N GLN A 350 4.05 -14.04 20.34
CA GLN A 350 2.86 -13.46 20.97
C GLN A 350 1.79 -13.11 19.93
N GLU A 351 2.16 -12.41 18.84
CA GLU A 351 1.22 -12.11 17.74
C GLU A 351 0.55 -13.37 17.17
N TYR A 352 1.27 -14.50 17.14
CA TYR A 352 0.70 -15.78 16.71
C TYR A 352 -0.33 -16.33 17.71
N GLN A 353 -0.07 -16.19 19.01
CA GLN A 353 -0.96 -16.65 20.08
C GLN A 353 -2.26 -15.85 20.13
N ASP A 354 -2.16 -14.53 19.98
CA ASP A 354 -3.31 -13.61 20.01
C ASP A 354 -4.17 -13.70 18.74
N ARG A 355 -3.68 -14.38 17.70
CA ARG A 355 -4.29 -14.37 16.37
C ARG A 355 -5.55 -15.22 16.33
N LYS A 356 -6.66 -14.59 15.94
CA LYS A 356 -7.85 -15.31 15.51
C LYS A 356 -7.69 -15.74 14.05
N LEU A 357 -7.90 -17.03 13.80
CA LEU A 357 -7.83 -17.61 12.46
C LEU A 357 -9.19 -17.45 11.76
N TYR A 358 -9.15 -17.22 10.44
CA TYR A 358 -10.38 -17.06 9.67
C TYR A 358 -11.08 -18.39 9.44
N ASP A 359 -12.38 -18.43 9.71
CA ASP A 359 -13.22 -19.58 9.41
C ASP A 359 -13.75 -19.50 7.97
N VAL A 360 -13.35 -20.47 7.18
CA VAL A 360 -13.70 -20.61 5.75
C VAL A 360 -14.78 -21.66 5.53
N GLN A 361 -15.23 -22.38 6.56
CA GLN A 361 -16.31 -23.36 6.44
C GLN A 361 -17.71 -22.73 6.42
N GLY A 362 -17.82 -21.44 6.77
CA GLY A 362 -19.07 -20.68 6.88
C GLY A 362 -19.43 -19.78 5.69
N PHE A 363 -19.03 -20.08 4.44
CA PHE A 363 -19.29 -19.23 3.26
C PHE A 363 -20.78 -18.87 3.07
N LYS A 364 -21.25 -17.81 3.72
CA LYS A 364 -22.52 -17.16 3.39
C LYS A 364 -22.20 -16.01 2.46
N LYS A 365 -22.60 -16.14 1.19
CA LYS A 365 -22.64 -15.02 0.24
C LYS A 365 -23.37 -13.86 0.93
N LYS A 366 -22.67 -12.79 1.31
CA LYS A 366 -23.33 -11.48 1.35
C LYS A 366 -23.60 -11.16 -0.12
N ALA A 367 -24.88 -11.07 -0.48
CA ALA A 367 -25.26 -10.55 -1.77
C ALA A 367 -24.79 -9.09 -1.81
N PHE A 368 -23.71 -8.81 -2.53
CA PHE A 368 -23.38 -7.44 -2.88
C PHE A 368 -24.56 -6.90 -3.67
N GLN A 369 -25.25 -5.90 -3.12
CA GLN A 369 -26.28 -5.18 -3.84
C GLN A 369 -25.57 -4.36 -4.90
N GLU A 370 -25.85 -4.66 -6.17
CA GLU A 370 -25.58 -3.76 -7.28
C GLU A 370 -26.36 -2.47 -7.02
N GLU A 371 -25.71 -1.45 -6.48
CA GLU A 371 -26.26 -0.09 -6.57
C GLU A 371 -26.24 0.29 -8.05
N LYS A 372 -27.44 0.27 -8.65
CA LYS A 372 -27.69 0.76 -10.00
C LYS A 372 -27.25 2.21 -10.07
N VAL A 373 -26.20 2.46 -10.86
CA VAL A 373 -25.89 3.80 -11.35
C VAL A 373 -27.07 4.21 -12.25
N GLU A 374 -27.95 5.05 -11.72
CA GLU A 374 -29.01 5.69 -12.51
C GLU A 374 -28.36 6.60 -13.56
N GLN A 375 -28.65 6.30 -14.83
CA GLN A 375 -28.29 7.10 -15.99
C GLN A 375 -29.01 8.45 -15.90
N LEU A 376 -28.25 9.52 -15.64
CA LEU A 376 -28.71 10.88 -15.91
C LEU A 376 -28.60 11.13 -17.42
N GLY A 377 -29.75 11.45 -18.01
CA GLY A 377 -30.01 11.45 -19.44
C GLY A 377 -29.31 12.53 -20.27
N GLU A 378 -29.28 12.25 -21.57
CA GLU A 378 -28.86 13.12 -22.66
C GLU A 378 -29.81 14.30 -22.84
N VAL A 379 -29.26 15.51 -23.00
CA VAL A 379 -29.93 16.68 -23.61
C VAL A 379 -28.86 17.57 -24.28
N PRO A 380 -29.21 18.42 -25.28
CA PRO A 380 -28.75 18.26 -26.66
C PRO A 380 -27.75 19.34 -27.10
N THR A 381 -27.03 19.01 -28.17
CA THR A 381 -26.22 19.92 -28.99
C THR A 381 -27.06 21.01 -29.66
N GLU A 382 -26.71 22.27 -29.46
CA GLU A 382 -26.85 23.32 -30.48
C GLU A 382 -25.85 24.46 -30.25
N MET A 383 -25.11 24.79 -31.31
CA MET A 383 -24.15 25.88 -31.42
C MET A 383 -24.88 27.16 -31.84
N GLU A 384 -24.61 28.29 -31.19
CA GLU A 384 -24.65 29.60 -31.84
C GLU A 384 -23.44 30.44 -31.43
N THR A 385 -22.81 31.07 -32.42
CA THR A 385 -21.70 32.02 -32.26
C THR A 385 -22.25 33.44 -32.27
N PRO A 386 -21.63 34.36 -31.51
CA PRO A 386 -21.36 35.67 -32.09
C PRO A 386 -19.91 36.13 -31.88
N LYS A 387 -19.33 36.66 -32.96
CA LYS A 387 -18.10 37.43 -32.98
C LYS A 387 -18.32 38.81 -32.33
N SER A 388 -17.35 39.27 -31.55
CA SER A 388 -16.96 40.69 -31.55
C SER A 388 -15.50 40.86 -31.10
N GLU A 389 -14.79 41.80 -31.73
CA GLU A 389 -13.36 42.04 -31.58
C GLU A 389 -13.05 43.19 -30.58
N SER A 390 -12.07 42.94 -29.70
CA SER A 390 -11.08 43.87 -29.10
C SER A 390 -11.55 44.84 -27.98
N PRO A 391 -10.70 45.24 -27.00
CA PRO A 391 -9.26 45.52 -27.08
C PRO A 391 -8.35 44.79 -26.07
N LYS A 392 -7.02 44.85 -26.34
CA LYS A 392 -5.94 44.12 -25.65
C LYS A 392 -5.72 44.58 -24.20
N GLU A 393 -6.22 43.82 -23.24
CA GLU A 393 -5.65 43.70 -21.90
C GLU A 393 -4.73 42.47 -21.84
N GLN A 394 -3.66 42.49 -21.03
CA GLN A 394 -2.82 41.31 -20.82
C GLN A 394 -3.66 40.23 -20.12
N ILE A 395 -4.21 39.29 -20.90
CA ILE A 395 -5.10 38.24 -20.40
C ILE A 395 -4.27 37.27 -19.55
N GLU A 396 -4.46 37.32 -18.23
CA GLU A 396 -4.01 36.29 -17.31
C GLU A 396 -4.95 35.08 -17.47
N LEU A 397 -4.46 34.01 -18.10
CA LEU A 397 -5.22 32.77 -18.26
C LEU A 397 -4.89 31.82 -17.12
N LYS A 398 -5.91 31.33 -16.42
CA LYS A 398 -5.76 30.34 -15.35
C LYS A 398 -6.47 29.06 -15.73
N TYR A 399 -5.76 27.94 -15.68
CA TYR A 399 -6.30 26.61 -15.94
C TYR A 399 -6.15 25.73 -14.71
N LEU A 400 -7.25 25.15 -14.23
CA LEU A 400 -7.21 24.08 -13.24
C LEU A 400 -7.39 22.74 -13.94
N PHE A 401 -6.30 21.99 -14.06
CA PHE A 401 -6.31 20.64 -14.58
C PHE A 401 -6.79 19.65 -13.51
N THR A 402 -7.81 18.87 -13.85
CA THR A 402 -8.42 17.85 -12.99
C THR A 402 -8.52 16.51 -13.73
N THR A 403 -8.86 15.42 -13.03
CA THR A 403 -9.28 14.16 -13.65
C THR A 403 -10.51 13.62 -12.93
N LYS A 404 -11.30 12.77 -13.60
CA LYS A 404 -12.55 12.19 -13.06
C LYS A 404 -12.34 11.40 -11.76
N THR A 405 -11.16 10.81 -11.58
CA THR A 405 -10.82 9.94 -10.44
C THR A 405 -10.02 10.64 -9.34
N CYS A 406 -9.73 11.94 -9.48
CA CYS A 406 -8.89 12.70 -8.56
C CYS A 406 -9.65 13.13 -7.29
N PRO A 407 -9.39 12.52 -6.11
CA PRO A 407 -10.08 12.90 -4.86
C PRO A 407 -9.69 14.31 -4.40
N ASN A 408 -8.43 14.69 -4.62
CA ASN A 408 -7.86 15.98 -4.23
C ASN A 408 -8.35 17.15 -5.09
N CYS A 409 -8.98 16.88 -6.24
CA CYS A 409 -9.49 17.92 -7.12
C CYS A 409 -10.72 18.62 -6.56
N LYS A 410 -11.49 17.98 -5.66
CA LYS A 410 -12.57 18.64 -4.92
C LYS A 410 -12.01 19.69 -3.96
N VAL A 411 -11.01 19.29 -3.18
CA VAL A 411 -10.33 20.17 -2.20
C VAL A 411 -9.64 21.35 -2.90
N ALA A 412 -9.00 21.12 -4.05
CA ALA A 412 -8.39 22.21 -4.82
C ALA A 412 -9.42 23.23 -5.34
N LYS A 413 -10.64 22.79 -5.71
CA LYS A 413 -11.74 23.69 -6.10
C LYS A 413 -12.23 24.52 -4.92
N GLU A 414 -12.28 23.95 -3.72
CA GLU A 414 -12.66 24.68 -2.50
C GLU A 414 -11.67 25.81 -2.18
N PHE A 415 -10.37 25.58 -2.32
CA PHE A 415 -9.35 26.62 -2.13
C PHE A 415 -9.39 27.72 -3.20
N LEU A 416 -9.95 27.45 -4.39
CA LEU A 416 -9.97 28.37 -5.51
C LEU A 416 -11.35 29.02 -5.73
N THR A 417 -12.23 29.00 -4.72
CA THR A 417 -13.60 29.54 -4.80
C THR A 417 -13.64 31.01 -5.23
N ASP A 418 -12.65 31.81 -4.84
CA ASP A 418 -12.52 33.23 -5.20
C ASP A 418 -11.54 33.51 -6.37
N VAL A 419 -11.12 32.48 -7.09
CA VAL A 419 -10.20 32.59 -8.23
C VAL A 419 -10.93 32.23 -9.52
N ASP A 420 -10.95 33.13 -10.48
CA ASP A 420 -11.46 32.82 -11.82
C ASP A 420 -10.47 31.92 -12.58
N TYR A 421 -10.90 30.72 -12.97
CA TYR A 421 -10.10 29.74 -13.71
C TYR A 421 -10.97 28.88 -14.63
N GLN A 422 -10.36 28.37 -15.70
CA GLN A 422 -10.96 27.38 -16.59
C GLN A 422 -10.66 25.97 -16.10
N LEU A 423 -11.70 25.15 -15.96
CA LEU A 423 -11.55 23.75 -15.61
C LEU A 423 -11.20 22.92 -16.85
N ILE A 424 -10.11 22.17 -16.78
CA ILE A 424 -9.69 21.28 -17.87
C ILE A 424 -9.61 19.86 -17.32
N ASP A 425 -10.25 18.89 -17.99
CA ASP A 425 -10.00 17.47 -17.73
C ASP A 425 -8.71 17.05 -18.47
N ALA A 426 -7.69 16.63 -17.72
CA ALA A 426 -6.38 16.30 -18.27
C ALA A 426 -6.38 15.01 -19.11
N GLU A 427 -7.37 14.12 -18.91
CA GLU A 427 -7.52 12.89 -19.69
C GLU A 427 -8.24 13.15 -21.03
N GLU A 428 -9.18 14.09 -21.04
CA GLU A 428 -9.90 14.49 -22.26
C GLU A 428 -9.11 15.49 -23.12
N HIS A 429 -8.27 16.33 -22.49
CA HIS A 429 -7.46 17.36 -23.15
C HIS A 429 -5.96 17.09 -23.05
N PHE A 430 -5.54 15.89 -23.49
CA PHE A 430 -4.15 15.43 -23.39
C PHE A 430 -3.13 16.39 -24.06
N ASP A 431 -3.45 16.95 -25.23
CA ASP A 431 -2.54 17.85 -25.94
C ASP A 431 -2.27 19.14 -25.15
N LEU A 432 -3.31 19.68 -24.50
CA LEU A 432 -3.21 20.87 -23.66
C LEU A 432 -2.46 20.57 -22.36
N ALA A 433 -2.74 19.43 -21.73
CA ALA A 433 -2.00 18.96 -20.55
C ALA A 433 -0.51 18.79 -20.86
N LYS A 434 -0.17 18.24 -22.04
CA LYS A 434 1.21 18.10 -22.51
C LYS A 434 1.88 19.44 -22.81
N GLU A 435 1.19 20.37 -23.47
CA GLU A 435 1.69 21.73 -23.75
C GLU A 435 2.11 22.43 -22.45
N TYR A 436 1.27 22.36 -21.42
CA TYR A 436 1.54 22.99 -20.13
C TYR A 436 2.36 22.12 -19.17
N GLY A 437 2.83 20.94 -19.58
CA GLY A 437 3.65 20.04 -18.76
C GLY A 437 2.94 19.51 -17.52
N VAL A 438 1.63 19.35 -17.57
CA VAL A 438 0.80 18.82 -16.49
C VAL A 438 0.96 17.30 -16.42
N MET A 439 1.56 16.82 -15.34
CA MET A 439 1.83 15.38 -15.13
C MET A 439 0.93 14.73 -14.08
N GLN A 440 0.16 15.52 -13.33
CA GLN A 440 -0.78 15.07 -12.31
C GLN A 440 -1.90 16.08 -12.05
N ALA A 441 -3.01 15.61 -11.50
CA ALA A 441 -4.13 16.43 -11.07
C ALA A 441 -4.27 16.40 -9.53
N PRO A 442 -4.67 17.50 -8.88
CA PRO A 442 -4.92 18.82 -9.47
C PRO A 442 -3.62 19.59 -9.76
N THR A 443 -3.59 20.33 -10.86
CA THR A 443 -2.53 21.30 -11.17
C THR A 443 -3.15 22.61 -11.63
N LEU A 444 -2.83 23.72 -10.98
CA LEU A 444 -3.21 25.06 -11.41
C LEU A 444 -2.07 25.65 -12.26
N ILE A 445 -2.40 26.08 -13.46
CA ILE A 445 -1.50 26.78 -14.39
C ILE A 445 -1.95 28.23 -14.48
N ILE A 446 -1.00 29.16 -14.36
CA ILE A 446 -1.23 30.59 -14.57
C ILE A 446 -0.32 31.06 -15.69
N LYS A 447 -0.93 31.53 -16.77
CA LYS A 447 -0.24 32.04 -17.96
C LYS A 447 -0.41 33.55 -18.03
N ARG A 448 0.71 34.27 -17.99
CA ARG A 448 0.80 35.73 -18.18
C ARG A 448 1.71 36.00 -19.38
N GLY A 449 1.11 36.09 -20.56
CA GLY A 449 1.87 36.17 -21.81
C GLY A 449 2.72 34.91 -22.02
N ASP A 450 4.06 35.08 -22.06
CA ASP A 450 5.02 33.99 -22.23
C ASP A 450 5.46 33.34 -20.91
N GLN A 451 5.04 33.89 -19.75
CA GLN A 451 5.35 33.32 -18.45
C GLN A 451 4.29 32.32 -18.01
N ILE A 452 4.73 31.15 -17.55
CA ILE A 452 3.87 30.07 -17.06
C ILE A 452 4.30 29.74 -15.63
N GLU A 453 3.41 29.99 -14.68
CA GLU A 453 3.55 29.55 -13.29
C GLU A 453 2.71 28.27 -13.08
N ARG A 454 3.25 27.32 -12.32
CA ARG A 454 2.63 26.01 -12.08
C ARG A 454 2.54 25.72 -10.60
N TYR A 455 1.34 25.44 -10.13
CA TYR A 455 1.06 25.03 -8.75
C TYR A 455 0.49 23.62 -8.79
N VAL A 456 1.38 22.65 -8.60
CA VAL A 456 1.08 21.23 -8.66
C VAL A 456 0.66 20.76 -7.26
N ASN A 457 -0.39 19.95 -7.14
CA ASN A 457 -0.99 19.44 -5.90
C ASN A 457 -1.80 20.46 -5.07
N THR A 458 -2.63 19.95 -4.16
CA THR A 458 -3.54 20.74 -3.31
C THR A 458 -2.80 21.68 -2.36
N SER A 459 -1.65 21.29 -1.83
CA SER A 459 -0.86 22.10 -0.88
C SER A 459 -0.31 23.36 -1.55
N ASN A 460 0.22 23.25 -2.76
CA ASN A 460 0.73 24.43 -3.48
C ASN A 460 -0.40 25.31 -4.03
N ILE A 461 -1.52 24.71 -4.44
CA ILE A 461 -2.74 25.44 -4.83
C ILE A 461 -3.28 26.24 -3.64
N LYS A 462 -3.29 25.64 -2.44
CA LYS A 462 -3.69 26.32 -1.20
C LYS A 462 -2.79 27.53 -0.90
N LYS A 463 -1.46 27.36 -0.98
CA LYS A 463 -0.52 28.49 -0.79
C LYS A 463 -0.76 29.62 -1.79
N TYR A 464 -1.10 29.30 -3.03
CA TYR A 464 -1.46 30.31 -4.03
C TYR A 464 -2.73 31.07 -3.63
N ALA A 465 -3.77 30.37 -3.19
CA ALA A 465 -5.01 30.99 -2.74
C ALA A 465 -4.78 31.90 -1.52
N GLU A 466 -4.01 31.44 -0.53
CA GLU A 466 -3.64 32.22 0.67
C GLU A 466 -2.78 33.46 0.34
N MET A 467 -1.99 33.42 -0.74
CA MET A 467 -1.19 34.59 -1.21
C MET A 467 -2.04 35.69 -1.86
N LYS A 468 -3.29 35.40 -2.25
CA LYS A 468 -4.21 36.36 -2.90
C LYS A 468 -5.12 37.10 -1.90
N GLU A 469 -5.20 36.66 -0.65
CA GLU A 469 -6.01 37.30 0.42
C GLU A 469 -5.34 38.52 1.08
N VAL A 470 -4.17 38.99 0.60
CA VAL A 470 -3.43 40.15 1.15
C VAL A 470 -3.45 41.35 0.22
#